data_AF-A0A1M4UTJ3-F1
#
_entry.id   AF-A0A1M4UTJ3-F1
#
_cell.length_a   1.000
_cell.length_b   1.000
_cell.length_c   1.000
_cell.angle_alpha   90.00
_cell.angle_beta   90.00
_cell.angle_gamma   90.00
#
_symmetry.space_group_name_H-M   'P 1'
#
loop_
_entity.id
_entity.type
_entity.pdbx_description
1 polymer ?
#
loop_
_entity_poly.entity_id
_entity_poly.type
_entity_poly.pdbx_seq_one_letter_code
_entity_poly.pdbx_strand_id
1 'polypeptide(L)'
;MKTNLLLVTLIISNWCFSQDQNYSISFVKNKVEYKIEKQKDRVIPIDIEVVNTASSNWENDWLSINVLESGLTDIYRNNYSIVKSKLLLKSLEENKTIFLRINDELLINNDEKIFLQLDVKNDITGRSKNDLNVGKNKIIQIIFKTKNSTNPESVLSLKEYLDRRNGLELHETVKVESTDNLLTISGYDYDNKYVKRKVILERGEVLPVPNKSYILSSNHWKPIPISIITVPFKVRPAINLDGEKVNSLATSGVTNIGMNLELSKYQLDRYFSTGKKSSHKFGLGFWAAPAVEELDSISTRGYLPKGKNSKQMFISSGFTISYTYNDISFVYVPLGWDFGTSTIGKNWIYNKRRWWGFGIAISPKLFAAIFNK
;
A
#
# COMPACT_ATOMS: atom_id res chain seq x y z
N MET A 1 48.82 67.96 50.55
CA MET A 1 48.42 66.62 50.07
C MET A 1 49.66 66.01 49.43
N LYS A 2 50.38 65.04 50.02
CA LYS A 2 50.02 63.60 50.19
C LYS A 2 49.66 62.98 48.83
N THR A 3 50.25 61.91 48.30
CA THR A 3 51.34 60.97 48.63
C THR A 3 51.31 59.93 47.48
N ASN A 4 52.46 59.33 47.14
CA ASN A 4 52.60 57.96 46.57
C ASN A 4 52.11 57.74 45.11
N LEU A 5 52.65 56.83 44.28
CA LEU A 5 53.61 55.75 44.46
C LEU A 5 54.17 55.34 43.09
N LEU A 6 55.43 54.94 43.11
CA LEU A 6 56.17 54.03 42.23
C LEU A 6 55.34 52.93 41.52
N LEU A 7 55.58 52.72 40.22
CA LEU A 7 55.48 51.40 39.55
C LEU A 7 56.38 51.44 38.29
N VAL A 8 57.68 51.14 38.42
CA VAL A 8 58.30 49.84 38.08
C VAL A 8 57.72 49.22 36.81
N THR A 9 58.28 49.57 35.65
CA THR A 9 58.15 48.76 34.43
C THR A 9 59.33 47.82 34.36
N LEU A 10 59.11 46.61 34.87
CA LEU A 10 60.03 45.49 34.85
C LEU A 10 60.03 44.86 33.44
N ILE A 11 61.21 44.75 32.84
CA ILE A 11 61.47 43.91 31.66
C ILE A 11 61.60 42.47 32.13
N ILE A 12 60.54 41.66 31.99
CA ILE A 12 60.51 40.18 31.95
C ILE A 12 59.21 39.86 31.20
N SER A 13 59.12 39.17 30.07
CA SER A 13 59.88 38.07 29.48
C SER A 13 59.52 38.01 28.00
N ASN A 14 60.41 37.41 27.21
CA ASN A 14 60.15 36.90 25.87
C ASN A 14 58.82 36.13 25.82
N TRP A 15 57.74 36.76 25.37
CA TRP A 15 56.73 36.05 24.59
C TRP A 15 57.29 35.95 23.19
N CYS A 16 58.14 34.94 23.01
CA CYS A 16 58.21 34.24 21.75
C CYS A 16 56.78 33.77 21.49
N PHE A 17 55.97 34.59 20.82
CA PHE A 17 54.87 34.04 20.06
C PHE A 17 55.58 33.11 19.09
N SER A 18 55.52 31.80 19.38
CA SER A 18 55.53 30.85 18.29
C SER A 18 54.51 31.42 17.33
N GLN A 19 54.95 31.80 16.13
CA GLN A 19 54.03 31.81 15.02
C GLN A 19 53.58 30.37 14.92
N ASP A 20 52.54 30.02 15.69
CA ASP A 20 51.80 28.80 15.53
C ASP A 20 51.41 28.83 14.06
N GLN A 21 52.08 27.98 13.30
CA GLN A 21 51.84 27.83 11.89
C GLN A 21 50.41 27.32 11.78
N ASN A 22 49.47 28.26 11.64
CA ASN A 22 48.06 27.98 11.65
C ASN A 22 47.71 27.47 10.25
N TYR A 23 47.85 26.16 10.11
CA TYR A 23 47.24 25.41 9.04
C TYR A 23 45.77 25.16 9.40
N SER A 24 44.90 25.32 8.41
CA SER A 24 43.48 25.03 8.57
C SER A 24 43.00 24.21 7.40
N ILE A 25 42.66 22.94 7.65
CA ILE A 25 41.95 22.09 6.69
C ILE A 25 40.47 22.09 7.07
N SER A 26 39.61 22.47 6.13
CA SER A 26 38.16 22.55 6.36
C SER A 26 37.40 22.00 5.15
N PHE A 27 36.20 21.50 5.34
CA PHE A 27 35.28 21.39 4.22
C PHE A 27 34.86 22.80 3.75
N VAL A 28 34.83 23.01 2.43
CA VAL A 28 34.34 24.28 1.84
C VAL A 28 32.87 24.50 2.22
N LYS A 29 32.09 23.42 2.30
CA LYS A 29 30.68 23.42 2.70
C LYS A 29 30.48 22.54 3.92
N ASN A 30 29.61 22.95 4.83
CA ASN A 30 29.13 22.12 5.94
C ASN A 30 27.96 21.21 5.54
N LYS A 31 27.39 21.39 4.34
CA LYS A 31 26.27 20.61 3.81
C LYS A 31 26.37 20.43 2.30
N VAL A 32 26.15 19.19 1.82
CA VAL A 32 26.01 18.84 0.40
C VAL A 32 24.71 18.08 0.21
N GLU A 33 23.88 18.52 -0.74
CA GLU A 33 22.71 17.76 -1.15
C GLU A 33 23.02 17.02 -2.44
N TYR A 34 22.84 15.70 -2.41
CA TYR A 34 23.09 14.83 -3.56
C TYR A 34 21.78 14.19 -4.01
N LYS A 35 21.43 14.39 -5.28
CA LYS A 35 20.25 13.74 -5.89
C LYS A 35 20.64 12.34 -6.34
N ILE A 36 19.90 11.34 -5.87
CA ILE A 36 20.15 9.95 -6.26
C ILE A 36 19.64 9.72 -7.69
N GLU A 37 20.55 9.45 -8.62
CA GLU A 37 20.26 8.97 -9.97
C GLU A 37 20.51 7.46 -10.08
N LYS A 38 19.91 6.79 -11.08
CA LYS A 38 19.83 5.31 -11.22
C LYS A 38 21.18 4.59 -11.51
N GLN A 39 22.33 5.19 -11.22
CA GLN A 39 23.64 4.63 -11.56
C GLN A 39 24.23 3.76 -10.43
N LYS A 40 24.89 2.67 -10.85
CA LYS A 40 25.37 1.57 -9.98
C LYS A 40 26.62 1.86 -9.15
N ASP A 41 27.31 2.96 -9.43
CA ASP A 41 28.51 3.37 -8.72
C ASP A 41 28.45 4.87 -8.53
N ARG A 42 28.50 5.32 -7.28
CA ARG A 42 28.27 6.72 -6.93
C ARG A 42 29.53 7.34 -6.44
N VAL A 43 29.96 8.40 -7.12
CA VAL A 43 31.14 9.17 -6.77
C VAL A 43 30.68 10.60 -6.45
N ILE A 44 30.81 11.00 -5.18
CA ILE A 44 30.38 12.32 -4.70
C ILE A 44 31.62 13.20 -4.55
N PRO A 45 31.73 14.29 -5.32
CA PRO A 45 32.79 15.27 -5.13
C PRO A 45 32.53 16.06 -3.85
N ILE A 46 33.55 16.20 -3.01
CA ILE A 46 33.52 17.01 -1.80
C ILE A 46 34.73 17.91 -1.82
N ASP A 47 34.51 19.22 -1.76
CA ASP A 47 35.60 20.19 -1.81
C ASP A 47 36.15 20.44 -0.41
N ILE A 48 37.49 20.37 -0.29
CA ILE A 48 38.23 20.72 0.91
C ILE A 48 39.11 21.94 0.65
N GLU A 49 39.06 22.88 1.58
CA GLU A 49 39.92 24.06 1.60
C GLU A 49 41.13 23.74 2.48
N VAL A 50 42.32 24.00 1.93
CA VAL A 50 43.59 23.86 2.62
C VAL A 50 44.26 25.22 2.59
N VAL A 51 44.34 25.87 3.75
CA VAL A 51 45.04 27.14 3.89
C VAL A 51 46.43 26.84 4.46
N ASN A 52 47.46 27.00 3.63
CA ASN A 52 48.86 26.84 4.02
C ASN A 52 49.48 28.22 4.29
N THR A 53 50.02 28.43 5.49
CA THR A 53 50.57 29.74 5.88
C THR A 53 52.10 29.77 6.08
N ALA A 54 52.84 28.65 6.10
CA ALA A 54 54.32 28.66 6.18
C ALA A 54 54.99 27.28 6.06
N SER A 55 56.18 27.18 5.44
CA SER A 55 56.99 25.96 5.26
C SER A 55 57.04 25.04 6.49
N SER A 56 56.35 23.90 6.43
CA SER A 56 56.20 22.98 7.56
C SER A 56 56.57 21.55 7.14
N ASN A 57 57.20 20.80 8.05
CA ASN A 57 57.65 19.41 7.80
C ASN A 57 56.52 18.40 8.02
N TRP A 58 55.66 18.21 7.01
CA TRP A 58 54.56 17.23 7.01
C TRP A 58 54.89 16.00 6.16
N GLU A 59 56.16 15.61 6.12
CA GLU A 59 56.60 14.48 5.29
C GLU A 59 55.83 13.18 5.57
N ASN A 60 55.32 13.06 6.80
CA ASN A 60 54.70 11.87 7.35
C ASN A 60 53.27 12.10 7.87
N ASP A 61 52.58 13.19 7.54
CA ASP A 61 51.20 13.40 8.00
C ASP A 61 50.19 13.18 6.85
N TRP A 62 49.02 12.63 7.18
CA TRP A 62 47.98 12.31 6.19
C TRP A 62 46.58 12.71 6.66
N LEU A 63 45.74 13.07 5.69
CA LEU A 63 44.34 13.36 5.89
C LEU A 63 43.52 12.06 5.91
N SER A 64 42.76 11.89 6.98
CA SER A 64 41.78 10.82 7.14
C SER A 64 40.36 11.39 7.15
N ILE A 65 39.43 10.65 6.56
CA ILE A 65 38.02 11.03 6.49
C ILE A 65 37.22 9.86 7.03
N ASN A 66 36.48 10.12 8.11
CA ASN A 66 35.72 9.10 8.81
C ASN A 66 34.23 9.42 8.70
N VAL A 67 33.39 8.39 8.61
CA VAL A 67 31.94 8.54 8.79
C VAL A 67 31.65 8.54 10.28
N LEU A 68 30.89 9.52 10.75
CA LEU A 68 30.42 9.58 12.13
C LEU A 68 29.26 8.61 12.32
N GLU A 69 29.53 7.48 12.98
CA GLU A 69 28.54 6.44 13.23
C GLU A 69 27.40 6.88 14.15
N SER A 70 27.62 7.93 14.96
CA SER A 70 26.59 8.50 15.84
C SER A 70 25.40 9.10 15.10
N GLY A 71 25.54 9.37 13.79
CA GLY A 71 24.48 9.86 12.92
C GLY A 71 23.84 8.80 12.02
N LEU A 72 24.31 7.54 12.06
CA LEU A 72 23.79 6.43 11.25
C LEU A 72 22.74 5.63 12.03
N THR A 73 21.67 5.22 11.35
CA THR A 73 20.72 4.23 11.89
C THR A 73 21.35 2.83 11.89
N ASP A 74 20.94 1.97 12.83
CA ASP A 74 21.57 0.65 13.09
C ASP A 74 21.61 -0.29 11.87
N ILE A 75 20.74 -0.08 10.88
CA ILE A 75 20.67 -0.85 9.64
C ILE A 75 21.94 -0.71 8.77
N TYR A 76 22.77 0.33 9.00
CA TYR A 76 23.83 0.75 8.07
C TYR A 76 25.26 0.54 8.56
N ARG A 77 25.48 0.16 9.83
CA ARG A 77 26.85 0.06 10.40
C ARG A 77 27.77 -0.95 9.68
N ASN A 78 27.21 -1.94 8.98
CA ASN A 78 27.99 -3.02 8.37
C ASN A 78 28.16 -2.92 6.84
N ASN A 79 27.56 -1.92 6.17
CA ASN A 79 27.33 -1.99 4.71
C ASN A 79 27.93 -0.84 3.90
N TYR A 80 28.76 0.02 4.51
CA TYR A 80 29.50 1.06 3.78
C TYR A 80 31.00 0.71 3.72
N SER A 81 31.63 1.00 2.57
CA SER A 81 33.08 1.08 2.48
C SER A 81 33.44 2.48 1.99
N ILE A 82 34.09 3.26 2.84
CA ILE A 82 34.78 4.47 2.37
C ILE A 82 36.04 3.95 1.70
N VAL A 83 36.25 4.28 0.43
CA VAL A 83 37.57 4.12 -0.17
C VAL A 83 38.50 5.08 0.57
N LYS A 84 39.23 4.55 1.56
CA LYS A 84 40.18 5.29 2.38
C LYS A 84 41.42 5.59 1.54
N SER A 85 41.32 6.54 0.61
CA SER A 85 42.52 7.06 -0.04
C SER A 85 43.31 7.84 1.01
N LYS A 86 44.43 7.27 1.45
CA LYS A 86 45.39 7.97 2.32
C LYS A 86 45.98 9.13 1.51
N LEU A 87 45.62 10.36 1.87
CA LEU A 87 46.08 11.56 1.21
C LEU A 87 47.22 12.18 2.02
N LEU A 88 48.44 12.12 1.49
CA LEU A 88 49.60 12.77 2.10
C LEU A 88 49.40 14.29 2.09
N LEU A 89 49.55 14.94 3.24
CA LEU A 89 49.26 16.36 3.40
C LEU A 89 50.20 17.25 2.57
N LYS A 90 51.46 16.83 2.39
CA LYS A 90 52.42 17.48 1.47
C LYS A 90 52.00 17.49 -0.01
N SER A 91 51.04 16.66 -0.39
CA SER A 91 50.54 16.53 -1.78
C SER A 91 49.16 17.16 -1.99
N LEU A 92 48.65 17.87 -0.98
CA LEU A 92 47.41 18.63 -1.10
C LEU A 92 47.73 20.00 -1.68
N GLU A 93 47.22 20.25 -2.89
CA GLU A 93 47.14 21.60 -3.45
C GLU A 93 46.03 22.39 -2.75
N GLU A 94 46.08 23.73 -2.85
CA GLU A 94 44.98 24.58 -2.40
C GLU A 94 43.69 24.20 -3.15
N ASN A 95 42.57 24.13 -2.42
CA ASN A 95 41.24 23.81 -2.97
C ASN A 95 41.13 22.45 -3.68
N LYS A 96 41.38 21.36 -2.94
CA LYS A 96 41.29 20.00 -3.49
C LYS A 96 39.87 19.45 -3.44
N THR A 97 39.45 18.75 -4.49
CA THR A 97 38.24 17.93 -4.47
C THR A 97 38.61 16.48 -4.14
N ILE A 98 37.96 15.92 -3.13
CA ILE A 98 38.02 14.50 -2.78
C ILE A 98 36.75 13.81 -3.29
N PHE A 99 36.83 12.50 -3.51
CA PHE A 99 35.71 11.73 -4.04
C PHE A 99 35.28 10.64 -3.05
N LEU A 100 34.03 10.69 -2.59
CA LEU A 100 33.43 9.64 -1.78
C LEU A 100 32.73 8.64 -2.71
N ARG A 101 33.16 7.37 -2.67
CA ARG A 101 32.45 6.27 -3.34
C ARG A 101 31.49 5.59 -2.36
N ILE A 102 30.23 5.43 -2.74
CA ILE A 102 29.22 4.71 -1.95
C ILE A 102 28.76 3.49 -2.72
N ASN A 103 28.71 2.34 -2.04
CA ASN A 103 28.24 1.08 -2.62
C ASN A 103 26.71 1.05 -2.71
N ASP A 104 26.19 0.41 -3.77
CA ASP A 104 24.91 0.72 -4.41
C ASP A 104 23.65 0.28 -3.62
N GLU A 105 23.79 -0.63 -2.66
CA GLU A 105 22.64 -1.31 -2.03
C GLU A 105 21.87 -0.46 -1.01
N LEU A 106 22.38 0.71 -0.61
CA LEU A 106 21.93 1.39 0.60
C LEU A 106 20.89 2.51 0.44
N LEU A 107 20.67 3.06 -0.76
CA LEU A 107 20.08 4.41 -0.87
C LEU A 107 18.74 4.47 -1.62
N ILE A 108 17.89 3.44 -1.54
CA ILE A 108 16.72 3.35 -2.44
C ILE A 108 15.46 4.01 -1.86
N ASN A 109 15.31 4.13 -0.52
CA ASN A 109 13.98 4.32 0.06
C ASN A 109 13.74 5.53 0.97
N ASN A 110 14.74 6.28 1.44
CA ASN A 110 14.50 7.46 2.29
C ASN A 110 15.51 8.59 2.08
N ASP A 111 15.13 9.82 2.47
CA ASP A 111 16.06 10.93 2.57
C ASP A 111 17.03 10.69 3.73
N GLU A 112 18.27 10.34 3.39
CA GLU A 112 19.29 9.92 4.37
C GLU A 112 20.37 10.97 4.58
N LYS A 113 20.94 10.96 5.78
CA LYS A 113 21.98 11.90 6.21
C LYS A 113 23.23 11.11 6.60
N ILE A 114 24.34 11.36 5.92
CA ILE A 114 25.66 10.87 6.32
C ILE A 114 26.47 12.06 6.82
N PHE A 115 27.15 11.90 7.95
CA PHE A 115 28.07 12.90 8.48
C PHE A 115 29.50 12.40 8.28
N LEU A 116 30.33 13.19 7.58
CA LEU A 116 31.76 12.91 7.45
C LEU A 116 32.54 13.86 8.33
N GLN A 117 33.60 13.37 8.95
CA GLN A 117 34.52 14.12 9.77
C GLN A 117 35.95 14.06 9.21
N LEU A 118 36.62 15.21 9.14
CA LEU A 118 38.05 15.33 8.84
C LEU A 118 38.88 15.06 10.10
N ASP A 119 39.92 14.25 9.96
CA ASP A 119 40.88 13.97 11.03
C ASP A 119 42.29 13.85 10.43
N VAL A 120 43.29 14.45 11.09
CA VAL A 120 44.68 14.50 10.64
C VAL A 120 45.52 13.55 11.49
N LYS A 121 46.19 12.60 10.83
CA LYS A 121 46.98 11.57 11.51
C LYS A 121 48.44 11.63 11.10
N ASN A 122 49.30 11.29 12.04
CA ASN A 122 50.73 11.14 11.81
C ASN A 122 51.05 9.67 11.47
N ASP A 123 51.79 9.43 10.39
CA ASP A 123 52.11 8.09 9.87
C ASP A 123 52.95 7.25 10.79
N ILE A 124 53.82 7.89 11.56
CA ILE A 124 54.77 7.18 12.42
C ILE A 124 54.07 6.71 13.70
N THR A 125 53.17 7.53 14.24
CA THR A 125 52.56 7.27 15.56
C THR A 125 51.12 6.79 15.49
N GLY A 126 50.43 6.98 14.36
CA GLY A 126 49.00 6.69 14.21
C GLY A 126 48.09 7.55 15.09
N ARG A 127 48.65 8.45 15.90
CA ARG A 127 47.90 9.34 16.79
C ARG A 127 47.33 10.50 15.99
N SER A 128 46.09 10.86 16.30
CA SER A 128 45.48 12.10 15.80
C SER A 128 46.30 13.26 16.34
N LYS A 129 46.79 14.13 15.45
CA LYS A 129 47.40 15.40 15.87
C LYS A 129 46.25 16.33 16.21
N ASN A 130 46.34 16.97 17.39
CA ASN A 130 45.36 17.88 17.97
C ASN A 130 44.50 18.65 16.95
N ASP A 131 43.25 18.89 17.34
CA ASP A 131 42.22 19.69 16.68
C ASP A 131 42.65 21.05 16.08
N LEU A 132 43.82 21.55 16.45
CA LEU A 132 44.42 22.82 16.06
C LEU A 132 44.59 22.98 14.54
N ASN A 133 44.76 21.88 13.80
CA ASN A 133 45.00 21.93 12.35
C ASN A 133 43.75 21.72 11.48
N VAL A 134 42.60 21.47 12.12
CA VAL A 134 41.33 21.29 11.43
C VAL A 134 40.50 22.54 11.67
N GLY A 135 40.09 23.21 10.60
CA GLY A 135 39.39 24.49 10.62
C GLY A 135 37.97 24.41 11.17
N LYS A 136 37.20 25.47 10.98
CA LYS A 136 35.84 25.59 11.57
C LYS A 136 34.87 24.51 11.06
N ASN A 137 35.02 24.05 9.82
CA ASN A 137 34.14 23.07 9.19
C ASN A 137 34.78 21.67 9.19
N LYS A 138 34.85 21.03 10.37
CA LYS A 138 35.39 19.67 10.53
C LYS A 138 34.42 18.57 10.10
N ILE A 139 33.13 18.88 10.06
CA ILE A 139 32.04 17.94 9.77
C ILE A 139 31.25 18.45 8.58
N ILE A 140 30.93 17.56 7.64
CA ILE A 140 30.02 17.83 6.53
C ILE A 140 28.84 16.87 6.58
N GLN A 141 27.64 17.42 6.38
CA GLN A 141 26.42 16.65 6.24
C GLN A 141 26.11 16.42 4.75
N ILE A 142 26.06 15.16 4.34
CA ILE A 142 25.59 14.76 3.01
C ILE A 142 24.14 14.31 3.13
N ILE A 143 23.25 15.01 2.46
CA ILE A 143 21.83 14.64 2.38
C ILE A 143 21.58 13.97 1.03
N PHE A 144 21.24 12.70 1.08
CA PHE A 144 20.76 11.94 -0.08
C PHE A 144 19.29 12.21 -0.25
N LYS A 145 18.92 12.94 -1.31
CA LYS A 145 17.51 13.11 -1.66
C LYS A 145 17.12 11.97 -2.58
N THR A 146 16.27 11.09 -2.08
CA THR A 146 15.67 10.06 -2.94
C THR A 146 14.70 10.75 -3.89
N LYS A 147 14.70 10.36 -5.16
CA LYS A 147 13.71 10.83 -6.14
C LYS A 147 12.27 10.47 -5.72
N ASN A 148 12.13 9.58 -4.74
CA ASN A 148 10.89 9.01 -4.21
C ASN A 148 10.28 9.77 -3.02
N SER A 149 10.79 10.95 -2.66
CA SER A 149 9.89 12.01 -2.13
C SER A 149 9.01 12.51 -3.29
N THR A 150 8.29 11.59 -3.92
CA THR A 150 7.22 11.90 -4.84
C THR A 150 6.19 12.62 -4.01
N ASN A 151 6.07 13.93 -4.25
CA ASN A 151 4.92 14.71 -3.81
C ASN A 151 3.68 13.80 -3.94
N PRO A 152 2.85 13.59 -2.90
CA PRO A 152 1.68 12.71 -2.98
C PRO A 152 0.74 13.01 -4.15
N GLU A 153 0.90 14.18 -4.78
CA GLU A 153 0.21 14.59 -5.99
C GLU A 153 0.85 14.14 -7.33
N SER A 154 2.07 13.60 -7.33
CA SER A 154 2.74 13.17 -8.56
C SER A 154 2.00 12.01 -9.20
N VAL A 155 1.82 12.10 -10.51
CA VAL A 155 1.17 11.05 -11.32
C VAL A 155 2.21 9.98 -11.63
N LEU A 156 1.92 8.74 -11.23
CA LEU A 156 2.76 7.56 -11.46
C LEU A 156 2.28 6.81 -12.70
N SER A 157 3.19 6.17 -13.43
CA SER A 157 2.79 5.10 -14.37
C SER A 157 2.34 3.84 -13.62
N LEU A 158 1.54 2.98 -14.27
CA LEU A 158 1.13 1.70 -13.68
C LEU A 158 2.33 0.85 -13.26
N LYS A 159 3.38 0.80 -14.10
CA LYS A 159 4.61 0.06 -13.82
C LYS A 159 5.33 0.59 -12.57
N GLU A 160 5.40 1.90 -12.39
CA GLU A 160 6.03 2.50 -11.19
C GLU A 160 5.24 2.21 -9.92
N TYR A 161 3.90 2.23 -10.03
CA TYR A 161 3.00 1.90 -8.92
C TYR A 161 3.13 0.43 -8.49
N LEU A 162 3.18 -0.51 -9.44
CA LEU A 162 3.27 -1.94 -9.16
C LEU A 162 4.70 -2.45 -8.87
N ASP A 163 5.74 -1.62 -9.06
CA ASP A 163 7.10 -2.01 -8.73
C ASP A 163 7.30 -1.99 -7.21
N ARG A 164 7.24 -3.18 -6.60
CA ARG A 164 7.37 -3.39 -5.15
C ARG A 164 8.63 -2.76 -4.55
N ARG A 165 9.69 -2.58 -5.34
CA ARG A 165 10.94 -1.95 -4.88
C ARG A 165 10.75 -0.48 -4.52
N ASN A 166 9.74 0.18 -5.08
CA ASN A 166 9.45 1.59 -4.81
C ASN A 166 8.60 1.79 -3.55
N GLY A 167 7.97 0.74 -3.00
CA GLY A 167 7.07 0.84 -1.85
C GLY A 167 5.83 1.71 -2.08
N LEU A 168 5.46 1.97 -3.34
CA LEU A 168 4.36 2.85 -3.71
C LEU A 168 3.01 2.12 -3.84
N GLU A 169 3.03 0.81 -4.05
CA GLU A 169 1.84 -0.06 -4.08
C GLU A 169 1.14 -0.02 -2.72
N LEU A 170 -0.19 0.03 -2.73
CA LEU A 170 -0.96 -0.01 -1.49
C LEU A 170 -1.12 -1.46 -1.04
N HIS A 171 -0.86 -1.71 0.24
CA HIS A 171 -1.13 -3.01 0.86
C HIS A 171 -2.65 -3.30 0.88
N GLU A 172 -3.47 -2.30 1.18
CA GLU A 172 -4.93 -2.40 1.13
C GLU A 172 -5.52 -1.26 0.32
N THR A 173 -6.26 -1.60 -0.75
CA THR A 173 -7.01 -0.61 -1.54
C THR A 173 -8.42 -0.45 -1.00
N VAL A 174 -8.78 0.76 -0.58
CA VAL A 174 -10.10 1.10 -0.03
C VAL A 174 -11.03 1.63 -1.13
N LYS A 175 -10.52 2.53 -1.98
CA LYS A 175 -11.29 3.17 -3.03
C LYS A 175 -10.42 3.42 -4.25
N VAL A 176 -11.02 3.30 -5.43
CA VAL A 176 -10.40 3.75 -6.69
C VAL A 176 -11.43 4.56 -7.46
N GLU A 177 -11.05 5.80 -7.75
CA GLU A 177 -11.76 6.72 -8.64
C GLU A 177 -11.06 6.69 -10.00
N SER A 178 -11.82 6.70 -11.09
CA SER A 178 -11.30 6.62 -12.45
C SER A 178 -11.90 7.78 -13.26
N THR A 179 -11.02 8.62 -13.80
CA THR A 179 -11.37 9.71 -14.72
C THR A 179 -10.50 9.56 -15.95
N ASP A 180 -11.09 9.14 -17.06
CA ASP A 180 -10.36 8.74 -18.28
C ASP A 180 -9.24 7.74 -17.95
N ASN A 181 -8.01 8.02 -18.35
CA ASN A 181 -6.87 7.15 -18.09
C ASN A 181 -6.21 7.38 -16.73
N LEU A 182 -6.72 8.30 -15.89
CA LEU A 182 -6.17 8.61 -14.58
C LEU A 182 -6.97 7.92 -13.47
N LEU A 183 -6.27 7.13 -12.66
CA LEU A 183 -6.80 6.53 -11.44
C LEU A 183 -6.34 7.33 -10.22
N THR A 184 -7.27 7.58 -9.30
CA THR A 184 -6.93 7.98 -7.93
C THR A 184 -7.24 6.81 -7.00
N ILE A 185 -6.18 6.14 -6.55
CA ILE A 185 -6.22 4.96 -5.69
C ILE A 185 -5.99 5.43 -4.25
N SER A 186 -6.89 5.11 -3.33
CA SER A 186 -6.75 5.42 -1.91
C SER A 186 -6.88 4.19 -1.04
N GLY A 187 -6.09 4.16 0.03
CA GLY A 187 -5.97 2.98 0.88
C GLY A 187 -4.79 3.09 1.84
N TYR A 188 -4.34 1.95 2.36
CA TYR A 188 -3.27 1.88 3.35
C TYR A 188 -1.98 1.36 2.71
N ASP A 189 -0.87 2.03 3.01
CA ASP A 189 0.47 1.53 2.69
C ASP A 189 0.91 0.44 3.69
N TYR A 190 2.14 -0.06 3.53
CA TYR A 190 2.71 -1.08 4.42
C TYR A 190 2.99 -0.59 5.85
N ASP A 191 3.02 0.73 6.07
CA ASP A 191 3.13 1.35 7.38
C ASP A 191 1.75 1.59 8.04
N ASN A 192 0.66 1.08 7.44
CA ASN A 192 -0.72 1.36 7.83
C ASN A 192 -1.11 2.86 7.78
N LYS A 193 -0.44 3.67 6.98
CA LYS A 193 -0.81 5.07 6.76
C LYS A 193 -1.79 5.16 5.61
N TYR A 194 -2.85 5.94 5.81
CA TYR A 194 -3.80 6.20 4.75
C TYR A 194 -3.20 7.16 3.73
N VAL A 195 -3.08 6.71 2.49
CA VAL A 195 -2.45 7.46 1.40
C VAL A 195 -3.31 7.45 0.14
N LYS A 196 -3.10 8.44 -0.71
CA LYS A 196 -3.68 8.53 -2.05
C LYS A 196 -2.55 8.51 -3.08
N ARG A 197 -2.78 7.82 -4.19
CA ARG A 197 -1.85 7.71 -5.32
C ARG A 197 -2.60 8.01 -6.61
N LYS A 198 -2.00 8.85 -7.45
CA LYS A 198 -2.47 9.09 -8.81
C LYS A 198 -1.70 8.18 -9.76
N VAL A 199 -2.39 7.35 -10.51
CA VAL A 199 -1.78 6.39 -11.44
C VAL A 199 -2.39 6.59 -12.83
N ILE A 200 -1.58 6.89 -13.82
CA ILE A 200 -2.00 6.96 -15.21
C ILE A 200 -1.86 5.58 -15.86
N LEU A 201 -2.88 5.18 -16.58
CA LEU A 201 -2.92 3.94 -17.35
C LEU A 201 -2.62 4.24 -18.83
N GLU A 202 -1.67 3.52 -19.42
CA GLU A 202 -1.42 3.57 -20.85
C GLU A 202 -2.45 2.75 -21.64
N ARG A 203 -2.49 2.95 -22.96
CA ARG A 203 -3.44 2.24 -23.83
C ARG A 203 -3.20 0.73 -23.74
N GLY A 204 -4.25 -0.02 -23.40
CA GLY A 204 -4.18 -1.47 -23.22
C GLY A 204 -3.83 -1.93 -21.80
N GLU A 205 -3.44 -1.02 -20.92
CA GLU A 205 -3.21 -1.34 -19.51
C GLU A 205 -4.53 -1.47 -18.73
N VAL A 206 -4.49 -2.34 -17.72
CA VAL A 206 -5.60 -2.61 -16.82
C VAL A 206 -5.05 -2.79 -15.41
N LEU A 207 -5.64 -2.10 -14.43
CA LEU A 207 -5.36 -2.35 -13.01
C LEU A 207 -6.45 -3.27 -12.43
N PRO A 208 -6.11 -4.53 -12.06
CA PRO A 208 -6.99 -5.39 -11.29
C PRO A 208 -6.87 -5.11 -9.79
N VAL A 209 -7.99 -4.85 -9.13
CA VAL A 209 -8.08 -4.66 -7.68
C VAL A 209 -8.96 -5.76 -7.08
N PRO A 210 -8.37 -6.80 -6.47
CA PRO A 210 -9.12 -7.84 -5.80
C PRO A 210 -9.62 -7.36 -4.42
N ASN A 211 -10.85 -7.68 -4.09
CA ASN A 211 -11.44 -7.44 -2.79
C ASN A 211 -12.10 -8.73 -2.30
N LYS A 212 -11.68 -9.21 -1.12
CA LYS A 212 -12.24 -10.38 -0.45
C LYS A 212 -12.95 -9.93 0.82
N SER A 213 -14.19 -10.37 0.98
CA SER A 213 -14.95 -10.16 2.20
C SER A 213 -15.60 -11.46 2.63
N TYR A 214 -15.38 -11.85 3.88
CA TYR A 214 -16.05 -12.97 4.52
C TYR A 214 -16.72 -12.45 5.80
N ILE A 215 -17.86 -13.02 6.19
CA ILE A 215 -18.55 -12.66 7.44
C ILE A 215 -17.63 -12.81 8.68
N LEU A 216 -16.65 -13.73 8.62
CA LEU A 216 -15.80 -14.10 9.76
C LEU A 216 -14.33 -13.62 9.64
N SER A 217 -13.95 -12.83 8.64
CA SER A 217 -12.53 -12.59 8.31
C SER A 217 -11.95 -11.23 8.72
N SER A 218 -12.50 -10.52 9.71
CA SER A 218 -11.82 -9.31 10.21
C SER A 218 -12.10 -9.04 11.69
N ASN A 219 -11.09 -8.55 12.41
CA ASN A 219 -11.18 -7.98 13.77
C ASN A 219 -12.05 -6.71 13.84
N HIS A 220 -12.76 -6.37 12.76
CA HIS A 220 -13.68 -5.25 12.67
C HIS A 220 -14.98 -5.76 12.07
N TRP A 221 -16.10 -5.43 12.71
CA TRP A 221 -17.45 -5.73 12.23
C TRP A 221 -17.66 -5.07 10.86
N LYS A 222 -17.64 -5.87 9.78
CA LYS A 222 -18.13 -5.42 8.48
C LYS A 222 -19.63 -5.72 8.42
N PRO A 223 -20.48 -4.76 7.98
CA PRO A 223 -21.91 -5.01 7.85
C PRO A 223 -22.13 -6.20 6.92
N ILE A 224 -23.00 -7.12 7.33
CA ILE A 224 -23.29 -8.32 6.54
C ILE A 224 -23.91 -7.87 5.21
N PRO A 225 -23.36 -8.27 4.05
CA PRO A 225 -23.94 -7.87 2.77
C PRO A 225 -25.29 -8.56 2.60
N ILE A 226 -26.35 -7.75 2.47
CA ILE A 226 -27.72 -8.19 2.20
C ILE A 226 -28.08 -7.76 0.78
N SER A 227 -28.58 -8.68 -0.03
CA SER A 227 -29.10 -8.41 -1.38
C SER A 227 -30.57 -8.83 -1.51
N ILE A 228 -31.33 -8.14 -2.37
CA ILE A 228 -32.71 -8.51 -2.71
C ILE A 228 -32.67 -9.36 -3.99
N ILE A 229 -33.22 -10.56 -3.92
CA ILE A 229 -33.15 -11.54 -5.00
C ILE A 229 -34.53 -12.16 -5.25
N THR A 230 -34.85 -12.37 -6.53
CA THR A 230 -35.95 -13.23 -6.97
C THR A 230 -35.40 -14.47 -7.66
N VAL A 231 -36.08 -15.59 -7.46
CA VAL A 231 -35.81 -16.90 -8.06
C VAL A 231 -37.03 -17.28 -8.89
N PRO A 232 -37.17 -16.75 -10.12
CA PRO A 232 -38.36 -16.95 -10.92
C PRO A 232 -38.45 -18.37 -11.48
N PHE A 233 -37.33 -19.10 -11.59
CA PHE A 233 -37.32 -20.48 -12.08
C PHE A 233 -37.01 -21.43 -10.94
N LYS A 234 -37.98 -22.27 -10.57
CA LYS A 234 -37.80 -23.35 -9.59
C LYS A 234 -38.11 -24.69 -10.24
N VAL A 235 -37.18 -25.64 -10.10
CA VAL A 235 -37.32 -27.01 -10.56
C VAL A 235 -37.42 -27.94 -9.36
N ARG A 236 -38.57 -28.59 -9.25
CA ARG A 236 -38.89 -29.54 -8.19
C ARG A 236 -38.78 -30.96 -8.79
N PRO A 237 -37.91 -31.82 -8.25
CA PRO A 237 -37.75 -33.19 -8.76
C PRO A 237 -39.05 -33.99 -8.70
N ALA A 238 -39.15 -35.01 -9.55
CA ALA A 238 -40.24 -35.98 -9.47
C ALA A 238 -40.25 -36.67 -8.09
N ILE A 239 -41.44 -36.94 -7.58
CA ILE A 239 -41.64 -37.60 -6.28
C ILE A 239 -42.56 -38.80 -6.47
N ASN A 240 -42.26 -39.90 -5.78
CA ASN A 240 -43.18 -41.03 -5.68
C ASN A 240 -44.07 -40.80 -4.46
N LEU A 241 -45.38 -40.74 -4.69
CA LEU A 241 -46.41 -40.64 -3.67
C LEU A 241 -47.27 -41.89 -3.78
N ASP A 242 -47.26 -42.73 -2.75
CA ASP A 242 -48.18 -43.88 -2.64
C ASP A 242 -48.20 -44.81 -3.87
N GLY A 243 -47.04 -44.98 -4.52
CA GLY A 243 -46.88 -45.82 -5.72
C GLY A 243 -47.08 -45.08 -7.05
N GLU A 244 -47.60 -43.85 -7.04
CA GLU A 244 -47.73 -42.99 -8.20
C GLU A 244 -46.55 -42.02 -8.33
N LYS A 245 -45.96 -41.95 -9.52
CA LYS A 245 -44.87 -41.03 -9.82
C LYS A 245 -45.45 -39.69 -10.27
N VAL A 246 -45.33 -38.67 -9.42
CA VAL A 246 -45.61 -37.29 -9.81
C VAL A 246 -44.40 -36.77 -10.58
N ASN A 247 -44.63 -36.34 -11.82
CA ASN A 247 -43.59 -35.80 -12.69
C ASN A 247 -42.91 -34.56 -12.08
N SER A 248 -41.69 -34.28 -12.54
CA SER A 248 -40.96 -33.07 -12.13
C SER A 248 -41.76 -31.82 -12.51
N LEU A 249 -41.81 -30.84 -11.60
CA LEU A 249 -42.48 -29.57 -11.81
C LEU A 249 -41.45 -28.46 -11.99
N ALA A 250 -41.51 -27.77 -13.14
CA ALA A 250 -40.77 -26.54 -13.38
C ALA A 250 -41.75 -25.37 -13.42
N THR A 251 -41.60 -24.42 -12.50
CA THR A 251 -42.43 -23.22 -12.43
C THR A 251 -41.61 -22.00 -12.81
N SER A 252 -42.20 -21.12 -13.62
CA SER A 252 -41.64 -19.81 -13.98
C SER A 252 -42.55 -18.67 -13.51
N GLY A 253 -42.01 -17.67 -12.83
CA GLY A 253 -42.72 -16.44 -12.46
C GLY A 253 -42.09 -15.73 -11.27
N VAL A 254 -42.25 -14.40 -11.19
CA VAL A 254 -41.78 -13.62 -10.02
C VAL A 254 -42.77 -13.80 -8.87
N THR A 255 -42.75 -14.98 -8.26
CA THR A 255 -43.64 -15.32 -7.13
C THR A 255 -42.94 -15.19 -5.78
N ASN A 256 -41.65 -14.83 -5.78
CA ASN A 256 -40.84 -14.64 -4.59
C ASN A 256 -39.89 -13.44 -4.77
N ILE A 257 -39.79 -12.63 -3.73
CA ILE A 257 -38.79 -11.57 -3.58
C ILE A 257 -38.27 -11.72 -2.17
N GLY A 258 -36.99 -12.00 -2.02
CA GLY A 258 -36.40 -12.34 -0.74
C GLY A 258 -35.09 -11.63 -0.47
N MET A 259 -34.63 -11.82 0.76
CA MET A 259 -33.34 -11.35 1.22
C MET A 259 -32.33 -12.47 1.08
N ASN A 260 -31.15 -12.13 0.58
CA ASN A 260 -30.00 -13.01 0.51
C ASN A 260 -28.88 -12.46 1.39
N LEU A 261 -28.43 -13.29 2.32
CA LEU A 261 -27.30 -13.05 3.19
C LEU A 261 -26.04 -13.60 2.54
N GLU A 262 -25.11 -12.74 2.14
CA GLU A 262 -23.86 -13.17 1.51
C GLU A 262 -22.83 -13.56 2.57
N LEU A 263 -22.55 -14.86 2.68
CA LEU A 263 -21.61 -15.45 3.65
C LEU A 263 -20.15 -15.22 3.24
N SER A 264 -19.88 -15.32 1.94
CA SER A 264 -18.58 -15.08 1.34
C SER A 264 -18.75 -14.36 0.02
N LYS A 265 -17.87 -13.39 -0.24
CA LYS A 265 -17.85 -12.63 -1.48
C LYS A 265 -16.41 -12.37 -1.92
N TYR A 266 -16.17 -12.67 -3.19
CA TYR A 266 -14.96 -12.29 -3.91
C TYR A 266 -15.32 -11.31 -5.02
N GLN A 267 -14.71 -10.13 -5.00
CA GLN A 267 -14.90 -9.09 -6.01
C GLN A 267 -13.57 -8.79 -6.70
N LEU A 268 -13.59 -8.66 -8.02
CA LEU A 268 -12.47 -8.21 -8.82
C LEU A 268 -12.93 -7.02 -9.66
N ASP A 269 -12.40 -5.85 -9.31
CA ASP A 269 -12.62 -4.63 -10.07
C ASP A 269 -11.45 -4.42 -11.03
N ARG A 270 -11.74 -4.25 -12.32
CA ARG A 270 -10.75 -3.97 -13.37
C ARG A 270 -10.98 -2.55 -13.88
N TYR A 271 -9.93 -1.74 -13.78
CA TYR A 271 -9.91 -0.35 -14.24
C TYR A 271 -9.12 -0.27 -15.54
N PHE A 272 -9.73 0.28 -16.59
CA PHE A 272 -9.14 0.36 -17.93
C PHE A 272 -8.68 1.78 -18.22
N SER A 273 -7.68 1.94 -19.10
CA SER A 273 -7.22 3.27 -19.56
C SER A 273 -8.27 4.13 -20.28
N THR A 274 -9.45 3.58 -20.57
CA THR A 274 -10.59 4.33 -21.11
C THR A 274 -11.47 4.99 -20.04
N GLY A 275 -11.13 4.86 -18.75
CA GLY A 275 -11.95 5.30 -17.62
C GLY A 275 -13.10 4.34 -17.28
N LYS A 276 -13.29 3.31 -18.10
CA LYS A 276 -14.28 2.27 -17.84
C LYS A 276 -13.83 1.38 -16.68
N LYS A 277 -14.82 0.86 -15.95
CA LYS A 277 -14.66 -0.13 -14.89
C LYS A 277 -15.45 -1.38 -15.24
N SER A 278 -14.83 -2.55 -15.09
CA SER A 278 -15.52 -3.84 -15.07
C SER A 278 -15.47 -4.40 -13.66
N SER A 279 -16.61 -4.80 -13.11
CA SER A 279 -16.69 -5.42 -11.77
C SER A 279 -17.22 -6.84 -11.89
N HIS A 280 -16.44 -7.81 -11.44
CA HIS A 280 -16.87 -9.20 -11.31
C HIS A 280 -17.03 -9.52 -9.83
N LYS A 281 -18.17 -10.07 -9.43
CA LYS A 281 -18.40 -10.50 -8.04
C LYS A 281 -18.90 -11.93 -8.04
N PHE A 282 -18.32 -12.75 -7.18
CA PHE A 282 -18.76 -14.10 -6.89
C PHE A 282 -19.18 -14.14 -5.43
N GLY A 283 -20.36 -14.68 -5.16
CA GLY A 283 -20.93 -14.75 -3.82
C GLY A 283 -21.44 -16.14 -3.49
N LEU A 284 -21.34 -16.51 -2.22
CA LEU A 284 -22.03 -17.64 -1.63
C LEU A 284 -22.90 -17.13 -0.50
N GLY A 285 -24.14 -17.57 -0.42
CA GLY A 285 -25.09 -17.02 0.53
C GLY A 285 -26.22 -17.96 0.95
N PHE A 286 -27.09 -17.41 1.78
CA PHE A 286 -28.35 -18.00 2.18
C PHE A 286 -29.48 -17.04 1.85
N TRP A 287 -30.47 -17.52 1.12
CA TRP A 287 -31.62 -16.74 0.70
C TRP A 287 -32.88 -17.22 1.41
N ALA A 288 -33.74 -16.27 1.77
CA ALA A 288 -35.08 -16.52 2.29
C ALA A 288 -36.07 -15.52 1.68
N ALA A 289 -37.23 -16.00 1.26
CA ALA A 289 -38.28 -15.19 0.66
C ALA A 289 -39.67 -15.69 1.07
N PRO A 290 -40.65 -14.79 1.23
CA PRO A 290 -42.04 -15.18 1.02
C PRO A 290 -42.23 -15.63 -0.43
N ALA A 291 -43.00 -16.68 -0.63
CA ALA A 291 -43.43 -17.16 -1.94
C ALA A 291 -44.94 -17.43 -1.93
N VAL A 292 -45.59 -17.25 -3.07
CA VAL A 292 -47.00 -17.62 -3.24
C VAL A 292 -47.12 -18.64 -4.35
N GLU A 293 -47.75 -19.77 -4.05
CA GLU A 293 -48.01 -20.83 -5.02
C GLU A 293 -49.51 -21.12 -5.05
N GLU A 294 -50.04 -21.42 -6.24
CA GLU A 294 -51.43 -21.85 -6.41
C GLU A 294 -51.49 -23.37 -6.29
N LEU A 295 -52.33 -23.84 -5.37
CA LEU A 295 -52.50 -25.26 -5.07
C LEU A 295 -53.87 -25.74 -5.54
N ASP A 296 -53.94 -27.00 -5.91
CA ASP A 296 -55.12 -27.71 -6.39
C ASP A 296 -55.27 -29.06 -5.69
N SER A 297 -56.29 -29.83 -6.07
CA SER A 297 -56.54 -31.16 -5.51
C SER A 297 -55.36 -32.13 -5.72
N ILE A 298 -54.71 -32.09 -6.89
CA ILE A 298 -53.61 -33.01 -7.24
C ILE A 298 -52.36 -32.70 -6.41
N SER A 299 -51.97 -31.43 -6.38
CA SER A 299 -50.80 -30.95 -5.64
C SER A 299 -50.97 -31.00 -4.11
N THR A 300 -52.17 -31.26 -3.60
CA THR A 300 -52.45 -31.38 -2.15
C THR A 300 -52.89 -32.78 -1.71
N ARG A 301 -52.68 -33.80 -2.54
CA ARG A 301 -53.11 -35.19 -2.27
C ARG A 301 -54.60 -35.31 -1.92
N GLY A 302 -55.45 -34.56 -2.61
CA GLY A 302 -56.90 -34.55 -2.40
C GLY A 302 -57.36 -33.74 -1.19
N TYR A 303 -56.48 -33.05 -0.46
CA TYR A 303 -56.89 -32.17 0.64
C TYR A 303 -57.82 -31.05 0.16
N LEU A 304 -57.53 -30.47 -1.02
CA LEU A 304 -58.46 -29.57 -1.70
C LEU A 304 -59.47 -30.38 -2.55
N PRO A 305 -60.78 -30.02 -2.51
CA PRO A 305 -61.76 -30.60 -3.42
C PRO A 305 -61.39 -30.40 -4.90
N LYS A 306 -61.74 -31.37 -5.75
CA LYS A 306 -61.55 -31.26 -7.21
C LYS A 306 -62.23 -29.99 -7.75
N GLY A 307 -61.54 -29.27 -8.63
CA GLY A 307 -62.02 -28.01 -9.22
C GLY A 307 -61.87 -26.77 -8.32
N LYS A 308 -61.32 -26.91 -7.11
CA LYS A 308 -60.95 -25.77 -6.26
C LYS A 308 -59.44 -25.53 -6.30
N ASN A 309 -59.08 -24.28 -6.55
CA ASN A 309 -57.71 -23.79 -6.42
C ASN A 309 -57.59 -22.87 -5.21
N SER A 310 -56.40 -22.80 -4.62
CA SER A 310 -56.13 -21.94 -3.49
C SER A 310 -54.70 -21.40 -3.53
N LYS A 311 -54.56 -20.08 -3.48
CA LYS A 311 -53.25 -19.42 -3.36
C LYS A 311 -52.77 -19.50 -1.92
N GLN A 312 -51.61 -20.07 -1.72
CA GLN A 312 -51.03 -20.29 -0.39
C GLN A 312 -49.67 -19.61 -0.29
N MET A 313 -49.41 -19.03 0.88
CA MET A 313 -48.12 -18.44 1.21
C MET A 313 -47.16 -19.53 1.72
N PHE A 314 -45.91 -19.41 1.30
CA PHE A 314 -44.80 -20.24 1.69
C PHE A 314 -43.64 -19.36 2.13
N ILE A 315 -42.79 -19.89 3.02
CA ILE A 315 -41.44 -19.37 3.21
C ILE A 315 -40.51 -20.25 2.38
N SER A 316 -39.90 -19.67 1.36
CA SER A 316 -38.85 -20.32 0.58
C SER A 316 -37.50 -19.98 1.19
N SER A 317 -36.60 -20.95 1.28
CA SER A 317 -35.21 -20.69 1.65
C SER A 317 -34.25 -21.54 0.82
N GLY A 318 -32.98 -21.17 0.77
CA GLY A 318 -31.99 -21.96 0.05
C GLY A 318 -30.58 -21.40 0.08
N PHE A 319 -29.61 -22.23 -0.28
CA PHE A 319 -28.23 -21.80 -0.50
C PHE A 319 -28.13 -21.11 -1.85
N THR A 320 -27.36 -20.03 -1.94
CA THR A 320 -27.17 -19.26 -3.17
C THR A 320 -25.71 -19.29 -3.61
N ILE A 321 -25.53 -19.37 -4.92
CA ILE A 321 -24.28 -19.08 -5.62
C ILE A 321 -24.60 -17.93 -6.56
N SER A 322 -23.94 -16.79 -6.41
CA SER A 322 -24.18 -15.62 -7.23
C SER A 322 -22.95 -15.24 -8.04
N TYR A 323 -23.19 -14.79 -9.26
CA TYR A 323 -22.21 -14.14 -10.11
C TYR A 323 -22.77 -12.81 -10.60
N THR A 324 -22.13 -11.71 -10.24
CA THR A 324 -22.47 -10.37 -10.70
C THR A 324 -21.43 -9.90 -11.70
N TYR A 325 -21.90 -9.44 -12.85
CA TYR A 325 -21.12 -8.67 -13.80
C TYR A 325 -21.66 -7.24 -13.83
N ASN A 326 -20.86 -6.30 -13.35
CA ASN A 326 -21.22 -4.91 -13.07
C ASN A 326 -22.43 -4.79 -12.12
N ASP A 327 -23.61 -4.61 -12.68
CA ASP A 327 -24.88 -4.39 -11.95
C ASP A 327 -25.93 -5.50 -12.22
N ILE A 328 -25.61 -6.48 -13.09
CA ILE A 328 -26.47 -7.62 -13.38
C ILE A 328 -25.93 -8.84 -12.64
N SER A 329 -26.79 -9.48 -11.85
CA SER A 329 -26.44 -10.65 -11.06
C SER A 329 -27.24 -11.86 -11.50
N PHE A 330 -26.55 -12.96 -11.70
CA PHE A 330 -27.12 -14.28 -11.89
C PHE A 330 -26.99 -15.05 -10.60
N VAL A 331 -28.06 -15.70 -10.18
CA VAL A 331 -28.14 -16.43 -8.92
C VAL A 331 -28.54 -17.85 -9.23
N TYR A 332 -27.84 -18.80 -8.67
CA TYR A 332 -28.18 -20.20 -8.72
C TYR A 332 -28.47 -20.68 -7.30
N VAL A 333 -29.61 -21.34 -7.13
CA VAL A 333 -30.02 -21.97 -5.88
C VAL A 333 -29.89 -23.48 -6.07
N PRO A 334 -28.74 -24.10 -5.74
CA PRO A 334 -28.57 -25.55 -5.88
C PRO A 334 -29.48 -26.36 -4.95
N LEU A 335 -29.79 -25.80 -3.77
CA LEU A 335 -30.54 -26.45 -2.71
C LEU A 335 -31.49 -25.43 -2.08
N GLY A 336 -32.77 -25.56 -2.39
CA GLY A 336 -33.84 -24.76 -1.79
C GLY A 336 -34.98 -25.62 -1.24
N TRP A 337 -35.74 -25.05 -0.33
CA TRP A 337 -36.91 -25.67 0.33
C TRP A 337 -38.04 -24.65 0.42
N ASP A 338 -39.28 -25.13 0.32
CA ASP A 338 -40.48 -24.32 0.54
C ASP A 338 -41.20 -24.85 1.79
N PHE A 339 -41.57 -23.95 2.71
CA PHE A 339 -42.25 -24.27 3.96
C PHE A 339 -43.66 -23.68 3.96
N GLY A 340 -44.67 -24.53 4.00
CA GLY A 340 -46.08 -24.11 4.05
C GLY A 340 -46.43 -23.44 5.37
N THR A 341 -47.00 -22.24 5.31
CA THR A 341 -47.40 -21.48 6.52
C THR A 341 -48.83 -21.81 6.97
N SER A 342 -49.68 -22.26 6.06
CA SER A 342 -51.08 -22.63 6.32
C SER A 342 -51.30 -24.15 6.39
N THR A 343 -52.47 -24.57 6.89
CA THR A 343 -52.85 -26.00 6.90
C THR A 343 -52.93 -26.59 5.49
N ILE A 344 -53.44 -25.84 4.51
CA ILE A 344 -53.47 -26.27 3.10
C ILE A 344 -52.04 -26.39 2.56
N GLY A 345 -51.19 -25.38 2.77
CA GLY A 345 -49.80 -25.36 2.31
C GLY A 345 -48.96 -26.49 2.91
N LYS A 346 -49.23 -26.87 4.17
CA LYS A 346 -48.55 -28.02 4.80
C LYS A 346 -48.85 -29.36 4.11
N ASN A 347 -49.99 -29.48 3.46
CA ASN A 347 -50.40 -30.66 2.69
C ASN A 347 -49.92 -30.63 1.23
N TRP A 348 -49.22 -29.58 0.81
CA TRP A 348 -48.63 -29.53 -0.51
C TRP A 348 -47.58 -30.64 -0.69
N ILE A 349 -47.60 -31.32 -1.83
CA ILE A 349 -46.72 -32.44 -2.15
C ILE A 349 -45.23 -32.08 -2.09
N TYR A 350 -44.88 -30.82 -2.35
CA TYR A 350 -43.51 -30.30 -2.32
C TYR A 350 -43.14 -29.55 -1.04
N ASN A 351 -44.02 -29.51 -0.03
CA ASN A 351 -43.70 -28.93 1.26
C ASN A 351 -42.47 -29.60 1.88
N LYS A 352 -41.48 -28.81 2.29
CA LYS A 352 -40.16 -29.23 2.80
C LYS A 352 -39.34 -30.10 1.83
N ARG A 353 -39.72 -30.19 0.56
CA ARG A 353 -38.95 -30.93 -0.45
C ARG A 353 -37.91 -30.03 -1.09
N ARG A 354 -36.80 -30.65 -1.48
CA ARG A 354 -35.69 -29.98 -2.15
C ARG A 354 -36.13 -29.53 -3.55
N TRP A 355 -35.76 -28.31 -3.92
CA TRP A 355 -35.78 -27.81 -5.28
C TRP A 355 -34.44 -27.14 -5.62
N TRP A 356 -34.22 -26.88 -6.89
CA TRP A 356 -33.11 -26.05 -7.36
C TRP A 356 -33.64 -25.02 -8.36
N GLY A 357 -32.95 -23.91 -8.55
CA GLY A 357 -33.51 -22.82 -9.33
C GLY A 357 -32.50 -21.78 -9.77
N PHE A 358 -32.94 -20.91 -10.69
CA PHE A 358 -32.17 -19.79 -11.20
C PHE A 358 -32.88 -18.48 -10.92
N GLY A 359 -32.08 -17.49 -10.53
CA GLY A 359 -32.45 -16.12 -10.19
C GLY A 359 -31.70 -15.12 -11.05
N ILE A 360 -32.33 -13.96 -11.24
CA ILE A 360 -31.68 -12.76 -11.75
C ILE A 360 -31.90 -11.67 -10.72
N ALA A 361 -30.86 -10.95 -10.36
CA ALA A 361 -30.94 -9.80 -9.48
C ALA A 361 -30.30 -8.59 -10.17
N ILE A 362 -30.93 -7.43 -10.02
CA ILE A 362 -30.45 -6.16 -10.55
C ILE A 362 -30.05 -5.31 -9.37
N SER A 363 -28.84 -4.76 -9.42
CA SER A 363 -28.33 -3.82 -8.44
C SER A 363 -29.22 -2.57 -8.38
N PRO A 364 -29.68 -2.12 -7.20
CA PRO A 364 -30.47 -0.89 -7.04
C PRO A 364 -29.80 0.36 -7.64
N LYS A 365 -28.48 0.36 -7.79
CA LYS A 365 -27.72 1.44 -8.42
C LYS A 365 -28.12 1.68 -9.87
N LEU A 366 -28.55 0.63 -10.57
CA LEU A 366 -29.02 0.73 -11.95
C LEU A 366 -30.27 1.61 -12.04
N PHE A 367 -31.17 1.50 -11.06
CA PHE A 367 -32.36 2.34 -10.99
C PHE A 367 -32.03 3.78 -10.62
N ALA A 368 -31.10 4.01 -9.68
CA ALA A 368 -30.65 5.35 -9.34
C ALA A 368 -30.05 6.10 -10.54
N ALA A 369 -29.34 5.41 -11.43
CA ALA A 369 -28.78 6.00 -12.65
C ALA A 369 -29.83 6.33 -13.72
N ILE A 370 -30.97 5.64 -13.71
CA ILE A 370 -32.09 5.85 -14.65
C ILE A 370 -33.02 6.96 -14.14
N PHE A 371 -33.30 7.00 -12.84
CA PHE A 371 -34.22 7.97 -12.23
C PHE A 371 -33.58 9.33 -11.88
N ASN A 372 -32.25 9.44 -11.90
CA ASN A 372 -31.53 10.71 -11.75
C ASN A 372 -31.14 11.34 -13.11
N LYS A 373 -31.79 10.92 -14.21
CA LYS A 373 -31.85 11.64 -15.48
C LYS A 373 -33.27 12.15 -15.67
#